data_AF-A0A7J7WXB6-F1
#
_entry.id   AF-A0A7J7WXB6-F1
#
_cell.length_a   1.000
_cell.length_b   1.000
_cell.length_c   1.000
_cell.angle_alpha   90.00
_cell.angle_beta   90.00
_cell.angle_gamma   90.00
#
_symmetry.space_group_name_H-M   'P 1'
#
loop_
_entity.id
_entity.type
_entity.pdbx_description
1 polymer ?
#
loop_
_entity_poly.entity_id
_entity_poly.type
_entity_poly.pdbx_seq_one_letter_code
_entity_poly.pdbx_strand_id
1 'polypeptide(L)'
;MEFLKTCVLRRKACTTVCFWRSQVIQKLSVRKIGTTSPRSTVMPAWVIDKYGKNEVLRFTQNMRMPIIHYPNEVIIKVHATSVNPIDVNMRSGYGAAALNMKRDPLHIKIKGEEFPLTLGRDVSGVVMECGLDVRYFKPGDEVWAAVPPWKQGALSEFVVVSGNEVSHKPRSLTHTQAASLPYVALTAWSAINKVGGLNEKNCAGKREGEEERDRNISDERIIAWLPLARPLLGIESATQACVVTGIEPGTLQSEGQRSIH
;
A
#
# COMPACT_ATOMS: atom_id res chain seq x y z
N MET A 1 77.61 -62.13 -33.04
CA MET A 1 77.36 -61.62 -31.68
C MET A 1 75.86 -61.40 -31.60
N GLU A 2 75.11 -62.39 -31.14
CA GLU A 2 74.64 -62.45 -29.73
C GLU A 2 73.65 -61.30 -29.43
N PHE A 3 72.43 -61.46 -28.90
CA PHE A 3 71.79 -62.54 -28.17
C PHE A 3 70.24 -62.37 -28.28
N LEU A 4 69.54 -63.50 -28.18
CA LEU A 4 68.09 -63.74 -28.21
C LEU A 4 67.26 -63.02 -27.11
N LYS A 5 65.99 -62.72 -27.43
CA LYS A 5 64.70 -63.13 -26.77
C LYS A 5 63.60 -62.05 -26.93
N THR A 6 62.69 -62.11 -27.90
CA THR A 6 61.36 -62.79 -27.95
C THR A 6 60.33 -62.41 -26.87
N CYS A 7 59.23 -61.74 -27.26
CA CYS A 7 57.81 -62.13 -27.05
C CYS A 7 56.89 -61.06 -27.69
N VAL A 8 56.29 -61.21 -28.89
CA VAL A 8 55.15 -62.06 -29.30
C VAL A 8 53.78 -61.37 -29.11
N LEU A 9 53.06 -61.24 -30.26
CA LEU A 9 51.61 -61.07 -30.48
C LEU A 9 50.98 -59.70 -30.12
N ARG A 10 50.10 -59.08 -30.90
CA ARG A 10 49.43 -59.45 -32.16
C ARG A 10 48.89 -58.15 -32.81
N ARG A 11 48.90 -58.17 -34.14
CA ARG A 11 48.36 -57.18 -35.09
C ARG A 11 46.95 -56.69 -34.71
N LYS A 12 46.67 -55.42 -35.03
CA LYS A 12 45.65 -55.06 -36.03
C LYS A 12 45.87 -53.62 -36.50
N ALA A 13 46.10 -53.50 -37.81
CA ALA A 13 46.08 -52.25 -38.54
C ALA A 13 44.67 -51.66 -38.55
N CYS A 14 44.55 -50.33 -38.54
CA CYS A 14 43.69 -49.62 -39.49
C CYS A 14 43.83 -48.10 -39.35
N THR A 15 44.22 -47.47 -40.47
CA THR A 15 43.80 -46.13 -40.93
C THR A 15 43.65 -45.01 -39.89
N THR A 16 44.65 -44.14 -39.83
CA THR A 16 44.54 -42.80 -39.24
C THR A 16 43.66 -41.94 -40.14
N VAL A 17 42.42 -41.71 -39.73
CA VAL A 17 41.54 -40.68 -40.29
C VAL A 17 41.84 -39.38 -39.54
N CYS A 18 42.28 -38.35 -40.27
CA CYS A 18 42.42 -37.00 -39.75
C CYS A 18 41.03 -36.42 -39.42
N PHE A 19 40.60 -36.53 -38.16
CA PHE A 19 39.38 -35.87 -37.69
C PHE A 19 39.73 -34.49 -37.15
N TRP A 20 39.50 -33.46 -37.98
CA TRP A 20 39.46 -32.07 -37.55
C TRP A 20 38.43 -31.93 -36.41
N ARG A 21 38.88 -31.58 -35.20
CA ARG A 21 38.00 -31.14 -34.12
C ARG A 21 37.54 -29.71 -34.43
N SER A 22 36.39 -29.57 -35.07
CA SER A 22 35.66 -28.30 -35.12
C SER A 22 35.24 -27.93 -33.70
N GLN A 23 35.90 -26.94 -33.10
CA GLN A 23 35.43 -26.31 -31.87
C GLN A 23 34.14 -25.55 -32.18
N VAL A 24 33.03 -26.01 -31.63
CA VAL A 24 31.75 -25.29 -31.68
C VAL A 24 31.86 -24.09 -30.75
N ILE A 25 32.06 -22.90 -31.30
CA ILE A 25 31.94 -21.65 -30.57
C ILE A 25 30.45 -21.47 -30.25
N GLN A 26 30.06 -21.72 -29.00
CA GLN A 26 28.74 -21.32 -28.52
C GLN A 26 28.65 -19.79 -28.56
N LYS A 27 27.78 -19.28 -29.44
CA LYS A 27 27.42 -17.86 -29.47
C LYS A 27 26.92 -17.46 -28.09
N LEU A 28 27.63 -16.55 -27.44
CA LEU A 28 27.16 -15.85 -26.24
C LEU A 28 25.85 -15.14 -26.60
N SER A 29 24.75 -15.63 -26.04
CA SER A 29 23.46 -14.96 -26.09
C SER A 29 23.56 -13.68 -25.27
N VAL A 30 23.85 -12.56 -25.93
CA VAL A 30 23.75 -11.23 -25.34
C VAL A 30 22.29 -11.02 -24.95
N ARG A 31 22.00 -11.02 -23.64
CA ARG A 31 20.71 -10.51 -23.15
C ARG A 31 20.61 -9.07 -23.61
N LYS A 32 19.65 -8.77 -24.50
CA LYS A 32 19.23 -7.39 -24.73
C LYS A 32 18.76 -6.85 -23.37
N ILE A 33 19.56 -5.98 -22.78
CA ILE A 33 19.10 -5.13 -21.69
C ILE A 33 18.02 -4.25 -22.34
N GLY A 34 16.76 -4.62 -22.16
CA GLY A 34 15.66 -3.75 -22.48
C GLY A 34 15.82 -2.53 -21.59
N THR A 35 16.10 -1.38 -22.18
CA THR A 35 16.01 -0.09 -21.50
C THR A 35 14.57 0.02 -21.02
N THR A 36 14.36 -0.24 -19.73
CA THR A 36 13.08 -0.07 -19.05
C THR A 36 12.52 1.30 -19.37
N SER A 37 11.20 1.35 -19.60
CA SER A 37 10.39 2.58 -19.68
C SER A 37 10.95 3.68 -18.76
N PRO A 38 11.05 4.95 -19.21
CA PRO A 38 11.53 6.02 -18.35
C PRO A 38 10.75 5.98 -17.02
N ARG A 39 11.45 5.72 -15.91
CA ARG A 39 10.87 5.85 -14.57
C ARG A 39 10.43 7.31 -14.45
N SER A 40 9.12 7.54 -14.47
CA SER A 40 8.58 8.86 -14.23
C SER A 40 9.06 9.32 -12.86
N THR A 41 9.73 10.47 -12.80
CA THR A 41 10.18 11.08 -11.54
C THR A 41 9.06 11.85 -10.84
N VAL A 42 7.92 11.98 -11.53
CA VAL A 42 6.72 12.67 -11.06
C VAL A 42 5.48 11.78 -11.21
N MET A 43 4.44 12.10 -10.45
CA MET A 43 3.16 11.40 -10.42
C MET A 43 2.01 12.39 -10.25
N PRO A 44 0.78 12.01 -10.67
CA PRO A 44 -0.42 12.76 -10.36
C PRO A 44 -0.82 12.62 -8.88
N ALA A 45 -1.31 13.71 -8.31
CA ALA A 45 -1.80 13.78 -6.93
C ALA A 45 -2.77 14.96 -6.73
N TRP A 46 -3.61 14.84 -5.71
CA TRP A 46 -4.35 15.95 -5.13
C TRP A 46 -3.65 16.42 -3.86
N VAL A 47 -3.26 17.69 -3.84
CA VAL A 47 -2.49 18.29 -2.74
C VAL A 47 -3.14 19.57 -2.26
N ILE A 48 -2.73 20.03 -1.08
CA ILE A 48 -2.96 21.38 -0.60
C ILE A 48 -1.62 22.08 -0.37
N ASP A 49 -1.55 23.37 -0.65
CA ASP A 49 -0.37 24.21 -0.38
C ASP A 49 -0.56 25.13 0.84
N LYS A 50 -1.78 25.16 1.37
CA LYS A 50 -2.19 25.86 2.58
C LYS A 50 -3.45 25.22 3.14
N TYR A 51 -3.73 25.45 4.42
CA TYR A 51 -5.00 25.06 5.02
C TYR A 51 -6.15 25.95 4.53
N GLY A 52 -7.36 25.40 4.44
CA GLY A 52 -8.56 26.16 4.07
C GLY A 52 -9.77 25.30 3.68
N LYS A 53 -10.74 25.98 3.04
CA LYS A 53 -11.95 25.36 2.48
C LYS A 53 -11.61 24.50 1.25
N ASN A 54 -12.61 23.90 0.61
CA ASN A 54 -12.39 22.95 -0.49
C ASN A 54 -11.57 23.51 -1.67
N GLU A 55 -11.58 24.84 -1.87
CA GLU A 55 -10.79 25.55 -2.89
C GLU A 55 -9.27 25.38 -2.78
N VAL A 56 -8.74 24.94 -1.63
CA VAL A 56 -7.29 24.72 -1.49
C VAL A 56 -6.83 23.40 -2.13
N LEU A 57 -7.74 22.50 -2.48
CA LEU A 57 -7.41 21.25 -3.17
C LEU A 57 -6.98 21.56 -4.60
N ARG A 58 -5.76 21.14 -4.92
CA ARG A 58 -5.14 21.33 -6.23
C ARG A 58 -4.70 19.99 -6.79
N PHE A 59 -5.17 19.68 -7.99
CA PHE A 59 -4.63 18.58 -8.78
C PHE A 59 -3.28 18.99 -9.39
N THR A 60 -2.32 18.07 -9.38
CA THR A 60 -1.01 18.24 -10.00
C THR A 60 -0.58 16.95 -10.67
N GLN A 61 0.07 17.03 -11.83
CA GLN A 61 0.75 15.89 -12.46
C GLN A 61 2.24 15.82 -12.09
N ASN A 62 2.73 16.81 -11.33
CA ASN A 62 4.14 17.05 -11.06
C ASN A 62 4.53 16.77 -9.61
N MET A 63 3.76 15.96 -8.87
CA MET A 63 4.15 15.55 -7.52
C MET A 63 5.34 14.61 -7.62
N ARG A 64 6.37 14.76 -6.78
CA ARG A 64 7.54 13.87 -6.86
C ARG A 64 7.14 12.44 -6.55
N MET A 65 7.67 11.49 -7.31
CA MET A 65 7.54 10.07 -7.00
C MET A 65 8.09 9.82 -5.58
N PRO A 66 7.35 9.10 -4.71
CA PRO A 66 7.81 8.86 -3.36
C PRO A 66 9.02 7.91 -3.37
N ILE A 67 9.89 8.06 -2.38
CA ILE A 67 11.16 7.34 -2.25
C ILE A 67 11.12 6.55 -0.95
N ILE A 68 11.65 5.33 -0.96
CA ILE A 68 11.90 4.54 0.25
C ILE A 68 13.07 5.20 0.99
N HIS A 69 12.78 5.81 2.13
CA HIS A 69 13.79 6.40 3.01
C HIS A 69 14.28 5.39 4.06
N TYR A 70 13.40 4.49 4.49
CA TYR A 70 13.70 3.48 5.50
C TYR A 70 13.52 2.06 4.96
N PRO A 71 14.36 1.09 5.36
CA PRO A 71 14.36 -0.26 4.79
C PRO A 71 13.08 -1.06 5.09
N ASN A 72 12.24 -0.60 6.02
CA ASN A 72 10.95 -1.21 6.35
C ASN A 72 9.76 -0.62 5.56
N GLU A 73 9.99 0.29 4.61
CA GLU A 73 8.92 0.94 3.84
C GLU A 73 8.54 0.18 2.56
N VAL A 74 7.32 0.42 2.10
CA VAL A 74 6.72 -0.15 0.91
C VAL A 74 6.09 0.96 0.08
N ILE A 75 6.35 0.96 -1.23
CA ILE A 75 5.65 1.83 -2.20
C ILE A 75 4.45 1.04 -2.75
N ILE A 76 3.26 1.62 -2.64
CA ILE A 76 2.02 1.05 -3.18
C ILE A 76 1.53 1.92 -4.32
N LYS A 77 1.23 1.31 -5.49
CA LYS A 77 0.44 1.95 -6.54
C LYS A 77 -1.02 1.95 -6.10
N VAL A 78 -1.58 3.13 -5.92
CA VAL A 78 -2.95 3.31 -5.44
C VAL A 78 -3.92 2.96 -6.57
N HIS A 79 -4.81 1.99 -6.33
CA HIS A 79 -5.94 1.71 -7.22
C HIS A 79 -7.19 2.45 -6.74
N ALA A 80 -7.41 2.46 -5.42
CA ALA A 80 -8.49 3.20 -4.79
C ALA A 80 -8.07 3.72 -3.40
N THR A 81 -8.65 4.85 -3.01
CA THR A 81 -8.54 5.47 -1.68
C THR A 81 -9.94 5.88 -1.24
N SER A 82 -10.11 6.20 0.04
CA SER A 82 -11.34 6.82 0.54
C SER A 82 -11.08 8.21 1.13
N VAL A 83 -12.13 9.03 1.19
CA VAL A 83 -12.16 10.30 1.89
C VAL A 83 -12.91 10.12 3.20
N ASN A 84 -12.24 10.42 4.30
CA ASN A 84 -12.80 10.36 5.65
C ASN A 84 -13.04 11.78 6.21
N PRO A 85 -13.88 11.94 7.26
CA PRO A 85 -14.06 13.23 7.92
C PRO A 85 -12.74 13.88 8.38
N ILE A 86 -11.75 13.07 8.78
CA ILE A 86 -10.42 13.57 9.16
C ILE A 86 -9.70 14.27 8.01
N ASP A 87 -9.91 13.87 6.75
CA ASP A 87 -9.29 14.51 5.59
C ASP A 87 -9.84 15.94 5.38
N VAL A 88 -11.16 16.11 5.52
CA VAL A 88 -11.84 17.41 5.43
C VAL A 88 -11.41 18.34 6.58
N ASN A 89 -11.30 17.79 7.79
CA ASN A 89 -10.86 18.51 8.97
C ASN A 89 -9.39 18.93 8.85
N MET A 90 -8.50 18.01 8.46
CA MET A 90 -7.07 18.28 8.24
C MET A 90 -6.85 19.31 7.14
N ARG A 91 -7.62 19.25 6.04
CA ARG A 91 -7.61 20.28 4.98
C ARG A 91 -7.84 21.68 5.57
N SER A 92 -8.72 21.77 6.56
CA SER A 92 -9.09 23.02 7.24
C SER A 92 -8.11 23.41 8.37
N GLY A 93 -7.05 22.63 8.61
CA GLY A 93 -6.02 22.90 9.62
C GLY A 93 -6.22 22.19 10.96
N TYR A 94 -7.22 21.32 11.09
CA TYR A 94 -7.44 20.55 12.32
C TYR A 94 -6.22 19.68 12.65
N GLY A 95 -5.76 19.77 13.90
CA GLY A 95 -4.63 18.99 14.40
C GLY A 95 -3.26 19.42 13.85
N ALA A 96 -3.16 20.50 13.07
CA ALA A 96 -1.91 20.91 12.40
C ALA A 96 -0.73 21.00 13.38
N ALA A 97 -0.92 21.61 14.55
CA ALA A 97 0.14 21.72 15.56
C ALA A 97 0.65 20.34 16.03
N ALA A 98 -0.25 19.45 16.44
CA ALA A 98 0.11 18.11 16.92
C ALA A 98 0.70 17.23 15.81
N LEU A 99 0.15 17.31 14.58
CA LEU A 99 0.66 16.56 13.43
C LEU A 99 2.03 17.07 12.98
N ASN A 100 2.28 18.37 13.05
CA ASN A 100 3.60 18.93 12.73
C ASN A 100 4.65 18.53 13.78
N MET A 101 4.29 18.45 15.06
CA MET A 101 5.17 17.85 16.08
C MET A 101 5.51 16.37 15.79
N LYS A 102 4.58 15.61 15.19
CA LYS A 102 4.86 14.22 14.75
C LYS A 102 5.71 14.15 13.48
N ARG A 103 5.54 15.09 12.55
CA ARG A 103 6.33 15.19 11.30
C ARG A 103 7.76 15.62 11.54
N ASP A 104 7.98 16.42 12.57
CA ASP A 104 9.27 16.94 12.94
C ASP A 104 9.49 16.91 14.46
N PRO A 105 9.81 15.73 15.01
CA PRO A 105 10.06 15.58 16.45
C PRO A 105 11.25 16.38 16.96
N LEU A 106 12.19 16.76 16.08
CA LEU A 106 13.40 17.51 16.43
C LEU A 106 13.25 19.02 16.24
N HIS A 107 12.12 19.49 15.70
CA HIS A 107 11.85 20.91 15.45
C HIS A 107 12.93 21.60 14.58
N ILE A 108 13.45 20.87 13.59
CA ILE A 108 14.48 21.36 12.65
C ILE A 108 13.89 21.99 11.38
N LYS A 109 12.61 21.73 11.09
CA LYS A 109 11.90 22.20 9.91
C LYS A 109 11.30 23.59 10.14
N ILE A 110 11.23 24.39 9.09
CA ILE A 110 10.53 25.67 9.14
C ILE A 110 9.01 25.48 9.00
N LYS A 111 8.25 26.47 9.50
CA LYS A 111 6.78 26.46 9.43
C LYS A 111 6.32 26.37 7.97
N GLY A 112 5.43 25.42 7.66
CA GLY A 112 4.88 25.22 6.31
C GLY A 112 5.58 24.13 5.49
N GLU A 113 6.63 23.48 6.01
CA GLU A 113 7.31 22.37 5.34
C GLU A 113 6.45 21.10 5.15
N GLU A 114 5.27 21.02 5.77
CA GLU A 114 4.33 19.95 5.46
C GLU A 114 3.73 20.06 4.05
N PHE A 115 3.80 21.24 3.42
CA PHE A 115 3.26 21.50 2.09
C PHE A 115 4.29 21.26 0.99
N PRO A 116 3.88 20.75 -0.20
CA PRO A 116 2.53 20.32 -0.55
C PRO A 116 2.10 19.06 0.21
N LEU A 117 0.90 19.09 0.79
CA LEU A 117 0.36 18.01 1.61
C LEU A 117 -0.68 17.19 0.82
N THR A 118 -0.44 15.90 0.69
CA THR A 118 -1.38 14.92 0.14
C THR A 118 -2.25 14.34 1.25
N LEU A 119 -3.57 14.43 1.11
CA LEU A 119 -4.57 13.86 2.03
C LEU A 119 -4.94 12.43 1.63
N GLY A 120 -5.91 11.81 2.30
CA GLY A 120 -6.36 10.44 2.07
C GLY A 120 -5.65 9.47 3.00
N ARG A 121 -6.43 8.79 3.85
CA ARG A 121 -5.91 7.87 4.88
C ARG A 121 -6.05 6.40 4.50
N ASP A 122 -6.92 6.07 3.56
CA ASP A 122 -7.10 4.68 3.13
C ASP A 122 -6.38 4.41 1.82
N VAL A 123 -5.82 3.21 1.67
CA VAL A 123 -5.31 2.76 0.38
C VAL A 123 -5.69 1.31 0.15
N SER A 124 -6.06 1.00 -1.09
CA SER A 124 -6.11 -0.33 -1.64
C SER A 124 -5.40 -0.31 -3.01
N GLY A 125 -4.44 -1.20 -3.19
CA GLY A 125 -3.57 -1.14 -4.36
C GLY A 125 -2.59 -2.30 -4.45
N VAL A 126 -1.54 -2.09 -5.24
CA VAL A 126 -0.54 -3.12 -5.53
C VAL A 126 0.84 -2.64 -5.09
N VAL A 127 1.60 -3.51 -4.43
CA VAL A 127 2.99 -3.24 -4.05
C VAL A 127 3.84 -3.06 -5.30
N MET A 128 4.54 -1.93 -5.38
CA MET A 128 5.47 -1.62 -6.48
C MET A 128 6.92 -1.92 -6.10
N GLU A 129 7.32 -1.51 -4.90
CA GLU A 129 8.70 -1.64 -4.41
C GLU A 129 8.69 -1.81 -2.89
N CYS A 130 9.68 -2.55 -2.39
CA CYS A 130 9.85 -2.84 -0.97
C CYS A 130 11.27 -2.45 -0.53
N GLY A 131 11.39 -1.94 0.68
CA GLY A 131 12.68 -1.79 1.34
C GLY A 131 13.28 -3.15 1.71
N LEU A 132 14.59 -3.15 1.99
CA LEU A 132 15.38 -4.37 2.19
C LEU A 132 14.94 -5.21 3.41
N ASP A 133 14.29 -4.60 4.40
CA ASP A 133 13.84 -5.28 5.63
C ASP A 133 12.39 -5.79 5.54
N VAL A 134 11.69 -5.50 4.44
CA VAL A 134 10.32 -5.98 4.22
C VAL A 134 10.35 -7.45 3.79
N ARG A 135 9.82 -8.33 4.64
CA ARG A 135 9.88 -9.80 4.42
C ARG A 135 8.57 -10.44 3.95
N TYR A 136 7.44 -9.84 4.29
CA TYR A 136 6.11 -10.44 4.10
C TYR A 136 5.38 -9.92 2.86
N PHE A 137 5.93 -8.92 2.18
CA PHE A 137 5.36 -8.32 0.97
C PHE A 137 6.41 -8.29 -0.14
N LYS A 138 5.96 -8.48 -1.38
CA LYS A 138 6.78 -8.37 -2.58
C LYS A 138 6.05 -7.56 -3.67
N PRO A 139 6.79 -7.00 -4.64
CA PRO A 139 6.19 -6.37 -5.81
C PRO A 139 5.13 -7.27 -6.48
N GLY A 140 3.97 -6.70 -6.77
CA GLY A 140 2.81 -7.39 -7.34
C GLY A 140 1.77 -7.86 -6.31
N ASP A 141 2.04 -7.79 -5.01
CA ASP A 141 1.05 -8.16 -4.00
C ASP A 141 -0.10 -7.14 -3.90
N GLU A 142 -1.34 -7.63 -3.85
CA GLU A 142 -2.52 -6.81 -3.56
C GLU A 142 -2.64 -6.55 -2.05
N VAL A 143 -2.67 -5.28 -1.69
CA VAL A 143 -2.59 -4.82 -0.30
C VAL A 143 -3.58 -3.70 -0.01
N TRP A 144 -3.84 -3.51 1.28
CA TRP A 144 -4.53 -2.34 1.82
C TRP A 144 -3.81 -1.80 3.06
N ALA A 145 -4.02 -0.53 3.38
CA ALA A 145 -3.45 0.08 4.57
C ALA A 145 -4.26 1.31 5.01
N ALA A 146 -4.14 1.65 6.30
CA ALA A 146 -4.53 2.95 6.81
C ALA A 146 -3.27 3.77 7.11
N VAL A 147 -3.07 4.85 6.38
CA VAL A 147 -1.91 5.74 6.48
C VAL A 147 -2.07 6.66 7.70
N PRO A 148 -1.07 6.72 8.60
CA PRO A 148 -1.12 7.64 9.73
C PRO A 148 -1.25 9.11 9.32
N PRO A 149 -1.98 9.95 10.08
CA PRO A 149 -2.33 11.30 9.64
C PRO A 149 -1.15 12.26 9.51
N TRP A 150 -0.01 11.96 10.13
CA TRP A 150 1.21 12.77 9.99
C TRP A 150 2.01 12.46 8.71
N LYS A 151 1.76 11.36 8.01
CA LYS A 151 2.41 11.00 6.74
C LYS A 151 1.69 11.60 5.51
N GLN A 152 2.37 11.59 4.37
CA GLN A 152 1.77 11.89 3.06
C GLN A 152 0.74 10.83 2.68
N GLY A 153 -0.40 11.24 2.12
CA GLY A 153 -1.57 10.41 1.92
C GLY A 153 -1.74 9.73 0.56
N ALA A 154 -2.84 9.00 0.46
CA ALA A 154 -3.18 8.13 -0.67
C ALA A 154 -4.01 8.80 -1.78
N LEU A 155 -4.32 10.10 -1.69
CA LEU A 155 -4.86 10.86 -2.83
C LEU A 155 -3.75 11.21 -3.85
N SER A 156 -2.98 10.21 -4.23
CA SER A 156 -1.83 10.25 -5.14
C SER A 156 -1.68 8.91 -5.85
N GLU A 157 -0.98 8.88 -7.00
CA GLU A 157 -0.82 7.62 -7.75
C GLU A 157 -0.01 6.57 -6.96
N PHE A 158 0.92 7.02 -6.12
CA PHE A 158 1.74 6.14 -5.28
C PHE A 158 1.84 6.69 -3.85
N VAL A 159 1.80 5.80 -2.87
CA VAL A 159 1.95 6.14 -1.46
C VAL A 159 3.03 5.27 -0.81
N VAL A 160 3.79 5.86 0.10
CA VAL A 160 4.76 5.15 0.95
C VAL A 160 4.16 4.89 2.32
N VAL A 161 4.26 3.65 2.76
CA VAL A 161 3.79 3.17 4.06
C VAL A 161 4.83 2.25 4.68
N SER A 162 4.83 2.13 6.00
CA SER A 162 5.69 1.15 6.68
C SER A 162 5.08 -0.24 6.55
N GLY A 163 5.90 -1.29 6.42
CA GLY A 163 5.41 -2.67 6.29
C GLY A 163 4.54 -3.15 7.47
N ASN A 164 4.62 -2.51 8.64
CA ASN A 164 3.73 -2.78 9.78
C ASN A 164 2.36 -2.08 9.71
N GLU A 165 2.18 -1.16 8.76
CA GLU A 165 0.90 -0.48 8.47
C GLU A 165 0.13 -1.18 7.33
N VAL A 166 0.79 -2.12 6.64
CA VAL A 166 0.27 -2.82 5.46
C VAL A 166 -0.27 -4.19 5.82
N SER A 167 -1.35 -4.59 5.14
CA SER A 167 -1.87 -5.95 5.18
C SER A 167 -2.26 -6.40 3.77
N HIS A 168 -2.33 -7.71 3.56
CA HIS A 168 -2.93 -8.23 2.34
C HIS A 168 -4.42 -7.88 2.31
N LYS A 169 -4.85 -7.36 1.16
CA LYS A 169 -6.24 -7.05 0.94
C LYS A 169 -7.06 -8.35 0.90
N PRO A 170 -8.31 -8.38 1.42
CA PRO A 170 -9.20 -9.53 1.24
C PRO A 170 -9.44 -9.82 -0.25
N ARG A 171 -9.21 -11.07 -0.65
CA ARG A 171 -9.36 -11.54 -2.05
C ARG A 171 -10.81 -11.46 -2.57
N SER A 172 -11.80 -11.47 -1.66
CA SER A 172 -13.21 -11.42 -2.00
C SER A 172 -13.73 -10.02 -2.35
N LEU A 173 -12.96 -8.97 -2.06
CA LEU A 173 -13.36 -7.59 -2.33
C LEU A 173 -12.76 -7.10 -3.66
N THR A 174 -13.27 -6.03 -4.24
CA THR A 174 -12.53 -5.25 -5.24
C THR A 174 -11.56 -4.27 -4.56
N HIS A 175 -10.73 -3.54 -5.32
CA HIS A 175 -9.91 -2.47 -4.73
C HIS A 175 -10.78 -1.33 -4.17
N THR A 176 -11.81 -0.91 -4.91
CA THR A 176 -12.78 0.10 -4.50
C THR A 176 -13.46 -0.27 -3.18
N GLN A 177 -13.96 -1.52 -3.06
CA GLN A 177 -14.57 -1.99 -1.82
C GLN A 177 -13.57 -2.12 -0.67
N ALA A 178 -12.36 -2.58 -0.95
CA ALA A 178 -11.34 -2.71 0.09
C ALA A 178 -10.86 -1.33 0.58
N ALA A 179 -10.82 -0.30 -0.26
CA ALA A 179 -10.37 1.03 0.13
C ALA A 179 -11.31 1.74 1.10
N SER A 180 -12.58 1.35 1.25
CA SER A 180 -13.52 2.01 2.16
C SER A 180 -13.37 1.57 3.63
N LEU A 181 -12.43 0.66 3.94
CA LEU A 181 -12.41 -0.08 5.20
C LEU A 181 -11.25 0.26 6.15
N PRO A 182 -9.98 0.40 5.73
CA PRO A 182 -8.84 0.31 6.65
C PRO A 182 -8.91 1.28 7.85
N TYR A 183 -9.18 2.56 7.60
CA TYR A 183 -9.17 3.61 8.62
C TYR A 183 -10.35 3.47 9.59
N VAL A 184 -11.56 3.28 9.06
CA VAL A 184 -12.77 3.10 9.87
C VAL A 184 -12.75 1.79 10.64
N ALA A 185 -12.27 0.70 10.02
CA ALA A 185 -12.16 -0.61 10.65
C ALA A 185 -11.11 -0.60 11.77
N LEU A 186 -9.95 0.01 11.57
CA LEU A 186 -8.94 0.16 12.63
C LEU A 186 -9.40 1.08 13.76
N THR A 187 -10.19 2.12 13.45
CA THR A 187 -10.79 2.99 14.45
C THR A 187 -11.77 2.21 15.32
N ALA A 188 -12.70 1.45 14.72
CA ALA A 188 -13.64 0.60 15.43
C ALA A 188 -12.92 -0.50 16.22
N TRP A 189 -11.91 -1.15 15.63
CA TRP A 189 -11.11 -2.17 16.29
C TRP A 189 -10.35 -1.62 17.50
N SER A 190 -9.80 -0.41 17.39
CA SER A 190 -9.16 0.27 18.52
C SER A 190 -10.16 0.50 19.66
N ALA A 191 -11.34 1.05 19.35
CA ALA A 191 -12.36 1.33 20.37
C ALA A 191 -12.89 0.06 21.05
N ILE A 192 -13.27 -0.95 20.26
CA ILE A 192 -13.94 -2.16 20.74
C ILE A 192 -12.94 -3.14 21.35
N ASN A 193 -11.87 -3.47 20.61
CA ASN A 193 -10.94 -4.52 21.01
C ASN A 193 -9.81 -4.01 21.92
N LYS A 194 -9.16 -2.89 21.54
CA LYS A 194 -7.98 -2.41 22.27
C LYS A 194 -8.34 -1.64 23.54
N VAL A 195 -9.31 -0.74 23.45
CA VAL A 195 -9.76 0.07 24.59
C VAL A 195 -10.88 -0.64 25.36
N GLY A 196 -11.91 -1.13 24.68
CA GLY A 196 -13.06 -1.81 25.29
C GLY A 196 -12.78 -3.25 25.75
N GLY A 197 -11.66 -3.85 25.34
CA GLY A 197 -11.29 -5.21 25.72
C GLY A 197 -12.22 -6.30 25.18
N LEU A 198 -13.10 -5.97 24.23
CA LEU A 198 -14.05 -6.90 23.64
C LEU A 198 -13.39 -7.74 22.54
N ASN A 199 -13.60 -9.04 22.60
CA ASN A 199 -13.08 -9.99 21.63
C ASN A 199 -14.02 -11.18 21.49
N GLU A 200 -13.77 -12.00 20.47
CA GLU A 200 -14.57 -13.19 20.13
C GLU A 200 -14.91 -14.08 21.34
N LYS A 201 -14.04 -14.16 22.36
CA LYS A 201 -14.22 -15.05 23.52
C LYS A 201 -15.06 -14.45 24.63
N ASN A 202 -15.25 -13.13 24.65
CA ASN A 202 -15.88 -12.43 25.76
C ASN A 202 -17.01 -11.48 25.35
N CYS A 203 -17.45 -11.52 24.08
CA CYS A 203 -18.59 -10.75 23.59
C CYS A 203 -19.94 -11.44 23.85
N ALA A 204 -19.98 -12.77 23.98
CA ALA A 204 -21.24 -13.50 24.14
C ALA A 204 -22.01 -13.07 25.40
N GLY A 205 -23.29 -12.73 25.23
CA GLY A 205 -24.19 -12.36 26.33
C GLY A 205 -23.97 -10.97 26.93
N LYS A 206 -23.01 -10.19 26.44
CA LYS A 206 -22.85 -8.79 26.86
C LYS A 206 -23.88 -7.92 26.16
N ARG A 207 -24.57 -7.09 26.93
CA ARG A 207 -25.35 -5.98 26.38
C ARG A 207 -24.36 -4.87 26.07
N GLU A 208 -24.16 -4.59 24.79
CA GLU A 208 -23.64 -3.28 24.41
C GLU A 208 -24.65 -2.24 24.92
N GLY A 209 -24.16 -1.14 25.47
CA GLY A 209 -25.02 -0.07 25.97
C GLY A 209 -25.72 0.61 24.79
N GLU A 210 -26.76 -0.02 24.26
CA GLU A 210 -27.73 0.56 23.36
C GLU A 210 -29.10 0.58 24.05
N GLU A 211 -29.75 1.73 23.94
CA GLU A 211 -31.17 1.91 24.17
C GLU A 211 -31.96 0.87 23.36
N GLU A 212 -32.43 -0.15 24.08
CA GLU A 212 -33.40 -1.19 23.76
C GLU A 212 -33.97 -1.22 22.31
N ARG A 213 -33.48 -2.16 21.47
CA ARG A 213 -34.38 -3.00 20.64
C ARG A 213 -33.73 -4.24 19.99
N ASP A 214 -34.22 -5.39 20.47
CA ASP A 214 -34.53 -6.65 19.77
C ASP A 214 -33.52 -7.42 18.88
N ARG A 215 -33.00 -8.48 19.51
CA ARG A 215 -33.01 -9.92 19.13
C ARG A 215 -32.21 -10.45 17.93
N ASN A 216 -31.42 -11.47 18.29
CA ASN A 216 -30.96 -12.64 17.54
C ASN A 216 -30.05 -12.40 16.33
N ILE A 217 -28.74 -12.56 16.52
CA ILE A 217 -27.83 -12.95 15.43
C ILE A 217 -26.88 -14.04 15.94
N SER A 218 -27.13 -15.26 15.48
CA SER A 218 -26.23 -16.41 15.54
C SER A 218 -25.13 -16.28 14.49
N ASP A 219 -24.00 -16.94 14.82
CA ASP A 219 -22.76 -17.21 14.10
C ASP A 219 -22.56 -16.78 12.64
N GLU A 220 -21.29 -16.40 12.38
CA GLU A 220 -20.65 -16.03 11.12
C GLU A 220 -20.80 -14.55 10.70
N ARG A 221 -19.77 -13.73 10.98
CA ARG A 221 -19.13 -12.73 10.08
C ARG A 221 -18.41 -11.64 10.88
N ILE A 222 -17.07 -11.66 10.86
CA ILE A 222 -16.21 -10.54 11.30
C ILE A 222 -16.26 -9.35 10.32
N ILE A 223 -16.91 -9.50 9.16
CA ILE A 223 -16.98 -8.47 8.09
C ILE A 223 -18.31 -7.68 8.10
N ALA A 224 -19.30 -8.05 8.92
CA ALA A 224 -20.63 -7.42 8.89
C ALA A 224 -20.81 -6.20 9.83
N TRP A 225 -19.78 -5.77 10.56
CA TRP A 225 -19.94 -4.82 11.69
C TRP A 225 -19.85 -3.33 11.32
N LEU A 226 -19.75 -2.97 10.03
CA LEU A 226 -19.73 -1.57 9.59
C LEU A 226 -21.00 -0.75 9.92
N PRO A 227 -22.20 -1.33 10.11
CA PRO A 227 -23.36 -0.55 10.58
C PRO A 227 -23.38 -0.30 12.09
N LEU A 228 -22.58 -1.02 12.90
CA LEU A 228 -22.69 -1.06 14.37
C LEU A 228 -21.70 -0.14 15.10
N ALA A 229 -20.83 0.58 14.37
CA ALA A 229 -20.01 1.65 14.93
C ALA A 229 -20.77 2.99 15.12
N ARG A 230 -22.08 3.02 14.84
CA ARG A 230 -22.94 4.22 14.96
C ARG A 230 -23.05 4.80 16.38
N PRO A 231 -23.26 4.00 17.45
CA PRO A 231 -23.56 4.59 18.76
C PRO A 231 -22.31 4.95 19.56
N LEU A 232 -21.20 4.23 19.36
CA LEU A 232 -19.99 4.39 20.19
C LEU A 232 -19.23 5.71 19.97
N LEU A 233 -19.49 6.40 18.86
CA LEU A 233 -18.76 7.62 18.51
C LEU A 233 -19.56 8.91 18.69
N GLY A 234 -20.88 8.87 18.91
CA GLY A 234 -21.70 10.09 18.94
C GLY A 234 -21.55 10.96 17.67
N ILE A 235 -21.13 10.34 16.56
CA ILE A 235 -20.97 10.98 15.26
C ILE A 235 -22.13 10.49 14.40
N GLU A 236 -23.19 11.30 14.30
CA GLU A 236 -24.35 11.04 13.42
C GLU A 236 -23.95 10.88 11.93
N SER A 237 -22.69 11.15 11.56
CA SER A 237 -22.19 11.09 10.18
C SER A 237 -21.22 9.94 9.85
N ALA A 238 -21.06 8.94 10.71
CA ALA A 238 -20.16 7.80 10.46
C ALA A 238 -20.74 6.80 9.43
N THR A 239 -21.09 7.23 8.21
CA THR A 239 -21.33 6.32 7.08
C THR A 239 -21.26 6.99 5.71
N GLN A 240 -20.19 7.73 5.40
CA GLN A 240 -19.87 8.00 4.00
C GLN A 240 -18.38 8.26 3.78
N ALA A 241 -17.59 7.18 3.86
CA ALA A 241 -16.29 7.18 3.21
C ALA A 241 -16.55 7.23 1.70
N CYS A 242 -16.23 8.35 1.06
CA CYS A 242 -16.38 8.49 -0.39
C CYS A 242 -15.17 7.84 -1.05
N VAL A 243 -15.38 6.85 -1.92
CA VAL A 243 -14.28 6.08 -2.51
C VAL A 243 -13.87 6.69 -3.84
N VAL A 244 -12.59 7.06 -3.93
CA VAL A 244 -11.97 7.64 -5.10
C VAL A 244 -11.18 6.56 -5.83
N THR A 245 -11.49 6.35 -7.12
CA THR A 245 -10.75 5.45 -8.01
C THR A 245 -10.05 6.26 -9.09
N GLY A 246 -8.75 6.02 -9.29
CA GLY A 246 -7.93 6.81 -10.20
C GLY A 246 -7.61 8.21 -9.66
N ILE A 247 -6.50 8.78 -10.11
CA ILE A 247 -6.04 10.10 -9.70
C ILE A 247 -6.05 11.00 -10.93
N GLU A 248 -7.21 11.61 -11.18
CA GLU A 248 -7.47 12.43 -12.37
C GLU A 248 -8.03 13.81 -11.98
N PRO A 249 -7.97 14.80 -12.89
CA PRO A 249 -8.69 16.05 -12.70
C PRO A 249 -10.20 15.81 -12.54
N GLY A 250 -10.83 16.50 -11.59
CA GLY A 250 -12.29 16.46 -11.38
C GLY A 250 -12.82 15.37 -10.45
N THR A 251 -12.05 14.33 -10.11
CA THR A 251 -12.53 13.20 -9.28
C THR A 251 -13.03 13.63 -7.90
N LEU A 252 -12.38 14.62 -7.26
CA LEU A 252 -12.78 15.14 -5.94
C LEU A 252 -13.75 16.33 -5.99
N GLN A 253 -13.95 16.95 -7.16
CA GLN A 253 -14.81 18.14 -7.28
C GLN A 253 -16.28 17.77 -7.49
N SER A 254 -16.57 16.60 -8.07
CA SER A 254 -17.94 16.12 -8.32
C SER A 254 -18.59 15.45 -7.10
N GLU A 255 -17.80 14.76 -6.26
CA GLU A 255 -18.32 14.00 -5.12
C GLU A 255 -18.57 14.88 -3.88
N GLY A 256 -17.81 15.97 -3.72
CA GLY A 256 -17.98 16.93 -2.63
C GLY A 256 -19.31 17.70 -2.62
N GLN A 257 -20.13 17.58 -3.66
CA GLN A 257 -21.49 18.15 -3.73
C GLN A 257 -22.61 17.17 -3.36
N ARG A 258 -22.36 15.85 -3.29
CA ARG A 258 -23.42 14.85 -3.10
C ARG A 258 -23.56 14.29 -1.67
N SER A 259 -22.56 14.47 -0.80
CA SER A 259 -22.51 13.79 0.51
C SER A 259 -22.45 14.73 1.72
N ILE A 260 -22.78 16.01 1.56
CA ILE A 260 -22.81 16.96 2.69
C ILE A 260 -24.07 17.82 2.62
N HIS A 261 -25.22 17.19 2.88
CA HIS A 261 -26.45 17.83 3.34
C HIS A 261 -26.99 17.05 4.52
#